data_AF-X0ZR87-F1
#
_entry.id   AF-X0ZR87-F1
#
_cell.length_a   1.000
_cell.length_b   1.000
_cell.length_c   1.000
_cell.angle_alpha   90.00
_cell.angle_beta   90.00
_cell.angle_gamma   90.00
#
_symmetry.space_group_name_H-M   'P 1'
#
loop_
_entity.id
_entity.type
_entity.pdbx_description
1 polymer ?
#
loop_
_entity_poly.entity_id
_entity_poly.type
_entity_poly.pdbx_seq_one_letter_code
_entity_poly.pdbx_strand_id
1 'polypeptide(L)'
;SQLLHMCRVRKLNAGVLSVSDFIEMVEEERFEALSDYVQVLDALDKVFPPERVLLEFYEDIHADREAALARVCSFLDVDFDAGALSGIEKRYNKSQKAQMPAGLGTLLRGKYRDVACQVEERVGRIPYLWKSEFDLQSH
;
A
#
# COMPACT_ATOMS: atom_id res chain seq x y z
N SER A 1 -2.02 6.99 -3.99
CA SER A 1 -2.42 6.41 -5.30
C SER A 1 -3.93 6.22 -5.41
N GLN A 2 -4.61 5.71 -4.37
CA GLN A 2 -6.06 5.45 -4.39
C GLN A 2 -6.92 6.71 -4.59
N LEU A 3 -6.60 7.84 -3.93
CA LEU A 3 -7.29 9.11 -4.16
C LEU A 3 -7.26 9.55 -5.63
N LEU A 4 -6.12 9.42 -6.29
CA LEU A 4 -5.97 9.74 -7.72
C LEU A 4 -6.74 8.75 -8.61
N HIS A 5 -6.82 7.48 -8.22
CA HIS A 5 -7.64 6.51 -8.91
C HIS A 5 -9.13 6.90 -8.84
N MET A 6 -9.64 7.28 -7.66
CA MET A 6 -11.02 7.75 -7.52
C MET A 6 -11.28 9.03 -8.31
N CYS A 7 -10.34 9.98 -8.30
CA CYS A 7 -10.45 11.19 -9.14
C CYS A 7 -10.65 10.79 -10.61
N ARG A 8 -9.84 9.84 -11.11
CA ARG A 8 -9.96 9.34 -12.48
C ARG A 8 -11.31 8.66 -12.75
N VAL A 9 -11.74 7.76 -11.87
CA VAL A 9 -13.04 7.05 -12.01
C VAL A 9 -14.20 8.04 -12.03
N ARG A 10 -14.13 9.09 -11.21
CA ARG A 10 -15.13 10.16 -11.13
C ARG A 10 -14.95 11.28 -12.14
N LYS A 11 -13.93 11.21 -13.00
CA LYS A 11 -13.55 12.27 -13.95
C LYS A 11 -13.29 13.64 -13.28
N LEU A 12 -12.81 13.62 -12.03
CA LEU A 12 -12.37 14.80 -11.29
C LEU A 12 -10.92 15.14 -11.63
N ASN A 13 -10.60 16.43 -11.70
CA ASN A 13 -9.24 16.90 -11.88
C ASN A 13 -8.59 17.13 -10.51
N ALA A 14 -7.72 16.21 -10.11
CA ALA A 14 -7.00 16.27 -8.83
C ALA A 14 -6.18 17.57 -8.64
N GLY A 15 -5.79 18.25 -9.72
CA GLY A 15 -5.02 19.49 -9.66
C GLY A 15 -5.83 20.72 -9.26
N VAL A 16 -7.16 20.63 -9.18
CA VAL A 16 -8.04 21.74 -8.78
C VAL A 16 -8.89 21.44 -7.55
N LEU A 17 -8.81 20.21 -7.01
CA LEU A 17 -9.53 19.83 -5.80
C LEU A 17 -8.90 20.47 -4.56
N SER A 18 -9.77 20.91 -3.65
CA SER A 18 -9.38 21.43 -2.34
C SER A 18 -9.00 20.30 -1.38
N VAL A 19 -8.37 20.65 -0.27
CA VAL A 19 -8.10 19.69 0.82
C VAL A 19 -9.41 19.07 1.32
N SER A 20 -10.47 19.86 1.48
CA SER A 20 -11.78 19.39 1.94
C SER A 20 -12.38 18.34 1.00
N ASP A 21 -12.29 18.54 -0.31
CA ASP A 21 -12.77 17.55 -1.30
C ASP A 21 -12.04 16.21 -1.14
N PHE A 22 -10.73 16.24 -0.89
CA PHE A 22 -9.97 15.03 -0.63
C PHE A 22 -10.35 14.38 0.69
N ILE A 23 -10.62 15.15 1.75
CA ILE A 23 -11.03 14.59 3.04
C ILE A 23 -12.37 13.87 2.92
N GLU A 24 -13.36 14.51 2.28
CA GLU A 24 -14.66 13.87 2.03
C GLU A 24 -14.49 12.53 1.29
N MET A 25 -13.60 12.49 0.30
CA MET A 25 -13.31 11.25 -0.44
C MET A 25 -12.68 10.16 0.42
N VAL A 26 -11.82 10.54 1.38
CA VAL A 26 -11.12 9.60 2.26
C VAL A 26 -12.05 9.08 3.35
N GLU A 27 -13.06 9.86 3.75
CA GLU A 27 -14.08 9.49 4.74
C GLU A 27 -15.19 8.60 4.15
N GLU A 28 -15.20 8.38 2.84
CA GLU A 28 -16.11 7.42 2.23
C GLU A 28 -15.84 6.01 2.75
N GLU A 29 -16.90 5.28 3.13
CA GLU A 29 -16.82 3.92 3.67
C GLU A 29 -15.97 2.98 2.82
N ARG A 30 -16.10 3.07 1.49
CA ARG A 30 -15.30 2.26 0.56
C ARG A 30 -13.79 2.57 0.63
N PHE A 31 -13.41 3.80 0.96
CA PHE A 31 -12.02 4.19 1.07
C PHE A 31 -11.44 3.73 2.40
N GLU A 32 -12.20 3.91 3.49
CA GLU A 32 -11.86 3.38 4.81
C GLU A 32 -11.63 1.88 4.77
N ALA A 33 -12.55 1.14 4.15
CA ALA A 33 -12.44 -0.31 4.00
C ALA A 33 -11.19 -0.76 3.21
N LEU A 34 -10.68 0.06 2.30
CA LEU A 34 -9.44 -0.24 1.56
C LEU A 34 -8.17 0.02 2.37
N SER A 35 -8.25 0.84 3.43
CA SER A 35 -7.13 1.15 4.32
C SER A 35 -7.15 0.37 5.63
N ASP A 36 -8.21 -0.37 5.93
CA ASP A 36 -8.32 -1.19 7.15
C ASP A 36 -7.56 -2.52 7.00
N TYR A 37 -6.23 -2.41 6.95
CA TYR A 37 -5.36 -3.58 6.87
C TYR A 37 -5.46 -4.48 8.09
N VAL A 38 -5.75 -3.91 9.26
CA VAL A 38 -5.86 -4.65 10.53
C VAL A 38 -7.03 -5.62 10.49
N GLN A 39 -8.21 -5.15 10.05
CA GLN A 39 -9.37 -6.02 9.87
C GLN A 39 -9.09 -7.14 8.87
N VAL A 40 -8.38 -6.86 7.78
CA VAL A 40 -8.02 -7.89 6.79
C VAL A 40 -7.08 -8.93 7.39
N LEU A 41 -6.05 -8.51 8.13
CA LEU A 41 -5.13 -9.42 8.81
C LEU A 41 -5.88 -10.29 9.83
N ASP A 42 -6.72 -9.69 10.67
CA ASP A 42 -7.55 -10.40 11.64
C ASP A 42 -8.50 -11.43 10.98
N ALA A 43 -9.04 -11.09 9.81
CA ALA A 43 -9.90 -12.00 9.06
C ALA A 43 -9.11 -13.18 8.49
N LEU A 44 -7.89 -12.95 8.00
CA LEU A 44 -7.01 -14.01 7.50
C LEU A 44 -6.60 -14.96 8.62
N ASP A 45 -6.20 -14.45 9.78
CA ASP A 45 -5.76 -15.26 10.93
C ASP A 45 -6.84 -16.20 11.47
N LYS A 46 -8.11 -15.81 11.33
CA LYS A 46 -9.25 -16.64 11.76
C LYS A 46 -9.44 -17.89 10.89
N VAL A 47 -8.92 -17.87 9.66
CA VAL A 47 -9.22 -18.88 8.64
C VAL A 47 -7.97 -19.66 8.24
N PHE A 48 -6.83 -18.97 8.11
CA PHE A 48 -5.59 -19.53 7.63
C PHE A 48 -4.52 -19.49 8.72
N PRO A 49 -3.76 -20.58 8.91
CA PRO A 49 -2.57 -20.51 9.75
C PRO A 49 -1.50 -19.61 9.08
N PRO A 50 -0.58 -19.01 9.85
CA PRO A 50 0.38 -18.01 9.33
C PRO A 50 1.20 -18.49 8.13
N GLU A 51 1.61 -19.76 8.11
CA GLU A 51 2.39 -20.36 7.03
C GLU A 51 1.64 -20.47 5.68
N ARG A 52 0.31 -20.26 5.67
CA ARG A 52 -0.52 -20.23 4.47
C ARG A 52 -0.87 -18.82 4.00
N VAL A 53 -0.22 -17.81 4.56
CA VAL A 53 -0.41 -16.41 4.18
C VAL A 53 0.94 -15.79 3.86
N LEU A 54 1.12 -15.33 2.62
CA LEU A 54 2.26 -14.50 2.24
C LEU A 54 1.84 -13.03 2.25
N LEU A 55 2.54 -12.22 3.05
CA LEU A 55 2.37 -10.77 3.10
C LEU A 55 3.56 -10.09 2.43
N GLU A 56 3.28 -9.20 1.47
CA GLU A 56 4.28 -8.44 0.74
C GLU A 56 3.89 -6.96 0.72
N PHE A 57 4.87 -6.08 0.93
CA PHE A 57 4.68 -4.64 0.77
C PHE A 57 4.98 -4.25 -0.67
N TYR A 58 4.16 -3.36 -1.21
CA TYR A 58 4.33 -2.85 -2.57
C TYR A 58 5.70 -2.17 -2.77
N GLU A 59 6.19 -1.48 -1.75
CA GLU A 59 7.50 -0.85 -1.72
C GLU A 59 8.64 -1.87 -1.89
N ASP A 60 8.54 -3.02 -1.21
CA ASP A 60 9.55 -4.10 -1.28
C ASP A 60 9.53 -4.76 -2.65
N ILE A 61 8.34 -5.03 -3.20
CA ILE A 61 8.17 -5.55 -4.57
C ILE A 61 8.82 -4.61 -5.59
N HIS A 62 8.68 -3.31 -5.40
CA HIS A 62 9.23 -2.33 -6.32
C HIS A 62 10.74 -2.10 -6.17
N ALA A 63 11.26 -2.26 -4.96
CA ALA A 63 12.68 -2.18 -4.66
C ALA A 63 13.44 -3.36 -5.29
N ASP A 64 12.90 -4.58 -5.21
CA ASP A 64 13.49 -5.78 -5.77
C ASP A 64 12.42 -6.75 -6.28
N ARG A 65 12.09 -6.62 -7.59
CA ARG A 65 11.02 -7.39 -8.23
C ARG A 65 11.39 -8.86 -8.39
N GLU A 66 12.68 -9.15 -8.59
CA GLU A 66 13.18 -10.50 -8.77
C GLU A 66 13.07 -11.26 -7.44
N ALA A 67 13.59 -10.68 -6.36
CA ALA A 67 13.51 -11.28 -5.04
C ALA A 67 12.04 -11.44 -4.58
N ALA A 68 11.16 -10.47 -4.89
CA ALA A 68 9.74 -10.59 -4.60
C ALA A 68 9.08 -11.76 -5.34
N LEU A 69 9.37 -11.94 -6.63
CA LEU A 69 8.84 -13.05 -7.39
C LEU A 69 9.38 -14.40 -6.89
N ALA A 70 10.67 -14.46 -6.53
CA ALA A 70 11.25 -15.66 -5.93
C ALA A 70 10.56 -16.05 -4.60
N ARG A 71 10.22 -15.08 -3.75
CA ARG A 71 9.45 -15.33 -2.50
C ARG A 71 8.05 -15.86 -2.79
N VAL A 72 7.36 -15.31 -3.79
CA VAL A 72 6.04 -15.79 -4.23
C VAL A 72 6.14 -17.23 -4.77
N CYS A 73 7.12 -17.53 -5.62
CA CYS A 73 7.35 -18.88 -6.14
C CYS A 73 7.64 -19.87 -5.01
N SER A 74 8.51 -19.52 -4.07
CA SER A 74 8.81 -20.34 -2.90
C SER A 74 7.60 -20.58 -2.02
N PHE A 75 6.75 -19.57 -1.82
CA PHE A 75 5.52 -19.72 -1.03
C PHE A 75 4.49 -20.64 -1.72
N LEU A 76 4.42 -20.59 -3.05
CA LEU A 76 3.53 -21.43 -3.84
C LEU A 76 4.10 -22.84 -4.10
N ASP A 77 5.31 -23.14 -3.62
CA ASP A 77 6.05 -24.38 -3.86
C ASP A 77 6.21 -24.68 -5.38
N VAL A 78 6.59 -23.65 -6.13
CA VAL A 78 6.89 -23.75 -7.57
C VAL A 78 8.31 -23.28 -7.87
N ASP A 79 8.92 -23.87 -8.89
CA ASP A 79 10.25 -23.48 -9.34
C ASP A 79 10.27 -22.04 -9.83
N PHE A 80 11.28 -21.28 -9.40
CA PHE A 80 11.55 -19.96 -9.91
C PHE A 80 12.40 -20.04 -11.18
N ASP A 81 11.84 -19.59 -12.30
CA ASP A 81 12.57 -19.47 -13.58
C ASP A 81 12.99 -18.01 -13.82
N ALA A 82 14.27 -17.72 -13.64
CA ALA A 82 14.84 -16.40 -13.93
C ALA A 82 14.68 -16.00 -15.41
N GLY A 83 14.52 -16.96 -16.33
CA GLY A 83 14.22 -16.72 -17.73
C GLY A 83 12.86 -16.05 -17.96
N ALA A 84 11.91 -16.22 -17.03
CA ALA A 84 10.60 -15.59 -17.08
C ALA A 84 10.63 -14.08 -16.74
N LEU A 85 11.76 -13.55 -16.26
CA LEU A 85 11.93 -12.13 -15.90
C LEU A 85 12.05 -11.19 -17.13
N SER A 86 12.02 -11.74 -18.35
CA SER A 86 12.09 -10.94 -19.57
C SER A 86 11.00 -9.85 -19.59
N GLY A 87 11.44 -8.59 -19.57
CA GLY A 87 10.55 -7.44 -19.57
C GLY A 87 10.05 -6.98 -18.19
N ILE A 88 10.62 -7.47 -17.09
CA ILE A 88 10.26 -7.06 -15.72
C ILE A 88 10.44 -5.56 -15.46
N GLU A 89 11.33 -4.91 -16.22
CA GLU A 89 11.55 -3.46 -16.18
C GLU A 89 10.43 -2.64 -16.85
N LYS A 90 9.57 -3.30 -17.65
CA LYS A 90 8.53 -2.60 -18.41
C LYS A 90 7.36 -2.26 -17.50
N ARG A 91 7.21 -0.96 -17.20
CA ARG A 91 6.08 -0.44 -16.42
C ARG A 91 4.85 -0.19 -17.30
N TYR A 92 3.79 -0.98 -17.10
CA TYR A 92 2.51 -0.81 -17.79
C TYR A 92 1.59 0.22 -17.12
N ASN A 93 1.54 0.21 -15.78
CA ASN A 93 0.70 1.12 -15.00
C ASN A 93 1.53 2.29 -14.45
N LYS A 94 1.66 3.35 -15.26
CA LYS A 94 2.25 4.61 -14.80
C LYS A 94 1.21 5.43 -14.07
N SER A 95 1.45 5.70 -12.78
CA SER A 95 0.61 6.60 -12.00
C SER A 95 0.73 8.03 -12.55
N GLN A 96 -0.36 8.79 -12.50
CA GLN A 96 -0.31 10.22 -12.81
C GLN A 96 0.53 10.94 -11.76
N LYS A 97 1.35 11.89 -12.22
CA LYS A 97 1.98 12.87 -11.34
C LYS A 97 0.94 13.96 -11.09
N ALA A 98 0.35 13.97 -9.89
CA ALA A 98 -0.49 15.06 -9.42
C ALA A 98 0.23 15.71 -8.23
N GLN A 99 0.21 17.04 -8.18
CA GLN A 99 0.65 17.75 -6.98
C GLN A 99 -0.43 17.55 -5.92
N MET A 100 -0.02 17.06 -4.75
CA MET A 100 -0.89 16.98 -3.60
C MET A 100 -1.12 18.40 -3.06
N PRO A 101 -2.37 18.79 -2.74
CA PRO A 101 -2.61 20.08 -2.08
C PRO A 101 -1.79 20.22 -0.79
N ALA A 102 -1.29 21.42 -0.54
CA ALA A 102 -0.56 21.72 0.68
C ALA A 102 -1.42 21.39 1.92
N GLY A 103 -0.82 20.73 2.91
CA GLY A 103 -1.51 20.35 4.16
C GLY A 103 -2.26 19.02 4.11
N LEU A 104 -2.66 18.51 2.93
CA LEU A 104 -3.34 17.21 2.83
C LEU A 104 -2.46 16.07 3.37
N GLY A 105 -1.15 16.08 3.06
CA GLY A 105 -0.21 15.09 3.57
C GLY A 105 -0.15 15.05 5.11
N THR A 106 -0.22 16.20 5.78
CA THR A 106 -0.25 16.25 7.26
C THR A 106 -1.51 15.62 7.83
N LEU A 107 -2.66 15.87 7.20
CA LEU A 107 -3.94 15.28 7.63
C LEU A 107 -3.94 13.76 7.43
N LEU A 108 -3.51 13.28 6.25
CA LEU A 108 -3.44 11.85 5.96
C LEU A 108 -2.44 11.13 6.87
N ARG A 109 -1.30 11.76 7.18
CA ARG A 109 -0.36 11.24 8.19
C ARG A 109 -1.03 11.05 9.54
N GLY A 110 -1.73 12.08 10.04
CA GLY A 110 -2.44 11.99 11.31
C GLY A 110 -3.49 10.88 11.31
N LYS A 111 -4.28 10.78 10.24
CA LYS A 111 -5.35 9.78 10.11
C LYS A 111 -4.84 8.34 10.07
N TYR A 112 -3.77 8.08 9.32
CA TYR A 112 -3.30 6.71 9.06
C TYR A 112 -2.12 6.27 9.93
N ARG A 113 -1.64 7.14 10.84
CA ARG A 113 -0.53 6.81 11.75
C ARG A 113 -0.83 5.58 12.59
N ASP A 114 -2.01 5.53 13.21
CA ASP A 114 -2.38 4.43 14.10
C ASP A 114 -2.53 3.11 13.35
N VAL A 115 -3.00 3.16 12.10
CA VAL A 115 -3.04 1.98 11.22
C VAL A 115 -1.61 1.50 10.92
N ALA A 116 -0.69 2.41 10.61
CA ALA A 116 0.71 2.04 10.35
C ALA A 116 1.38 1.40 11.58
N CYS A 117 1.13 1.92 12.79
CA CYS A 117 1.59 1.32 14.04
C CYS A 117 1.04 -0.09 14.23
N GLN A 118 -0.29 -0.28 14.08
CA GLN A 118 -0.93 -1.58 14.26
C GLN A 118 -0.44 -2.61 13.23
N VAL A 119 -0.22 -2.20 11.98
CA VAL A 119 0.37 -3.08 10.97
C VAL A 119 1.81 -3.46 11.35
N GLU A 120 2.61 -2.52 11.84
CA GLU A 120 3.98 -2.82 12.30
C GLU A 120 3.99 -3.79 13.47
N GLU A 121 3.13 -3.60 14.47
CA GLU A 121 2.98 -4.53 15.60
C GLU A 121 2.56 -5.93 15.13
N ARG A 122 1.62 -6.00 14.18
CA ARG A 122 1.07 -7.27 13.70
C ARG A 122 2.00 -8.06 12.81
N VAL A 123 2.73 -7.36 11.92
CA VAL A 123 3.61 -7.94 10.90
C VAL A 123 5.07 -8.02 11.38
N GLY A 124 5.42 -7.27 12.43
CA GLY A 124 6.77 -7.15 12.97
C GLY A 124 7.67 -6.19 12.17
N ARG A 125 7.19 -5.66 11.05
CA ARG A 125 7.87 -4.64 10.23
C ARG A 125 6.88 -3.88 9.34
N ILE A 126 7.29 -2.70 8.91
CA ILE A 126 6.72 -1.95 7.78
C ILE A 126 7.85 -1.35 6.92
N PRO A 127 7.59 -0.94 5.68
CA PRO A 127 8.59 -0.30 4.83
C PRO A 127 9.21 0.93 5.48
N TYR A 128 10.51 1.16 5.25
CA TYR A 128 11.24 2.32 5.79
C TYR A 128 10.56 3.65 5.44
N LEU A 129 10.04 3.76 4.22
CA LEU A 129 9.32 4.96 3.78
C LEU A 129 8.08 5.24 4.63
N TRP A 130 7.36 4.20 5.08
CA TRP A 130 6.22 4.40 5.99
C TRP A 130 6.69 4.87 7.36
N LYS A 131 7.76 4.29 7.91
CA LYS A 131 8.33 4.77 9.19
C LYS A 131 8.69 6.25 9.12
N SER A 132 9.38 6.65 8.06
CA SER A 132 9.76 8.04 7.83
C SER A 132 8.56 8.94 7.56
N GLU A 133 7.52 8.45 6.87
CA GLU A 133 6.34 9.25 6.56
C GLU A 133 5.43 9.43 7.77
N PHE A 134 5.33 8.46 8.67
CA PHE A 134 4.46 8.53 9.85
C PHE A 134 5.19 8.92 11.15
N ASP A 135 6.47 9.29 11.07
CA ASP A 135 7.36 9.57 12.22
C ASP A 135 7.26 8.45 13.29
N LEU A 136 7.42 7.20 12.85
CA LEU A 136 7.49 6.04 13.75
C LEU A 136 8.94 5.80 14.15
N GLN A 137 9.20 5.71 15.46
CA GLN A 137 10.54 5.40 15.96
C GLN A 137 10.89 3.96 15.63
N SER A 138 12.13 3.73 15.18
CA SER A 138 12.65 2.37 15.06
C SER A 138 12.97 1.89 16.48
N HIS A 139 12.22 0.90 16.98
CA HIS A 139 12.58 0.16 18.18
C HIS A 139 13.82 -0.70 17.94
#